data_AF-A0A945M4Y6-F1
#
_entry.id   AF-A0A945M4Y6-F1
#
_cell.length_a   1.000
_cell.length_b   1.000
_cell.length_c   1.000
_cell.angle_alpha   90.00
_cell.angle_beta   90.00
_cell.angle_gamma   90.00
#
_symmetry.space_group_name_H-M   'P 1'
#
loop_
_entity.id
_entity.type
_entity.pdbx_description
1 polymer ?
#
loop_
_entity_poly.entity_id
_entity_poly.type
_entity_poly.pdbx_seq_one_letter_code
_entity_poly.pdbx_strand_id
1 'polypeptide(L)'
;MIGNILLNVRYLLAPVLIIVAGAGVLIGGIMSWLGVVLLFVGLIVDIATKFESTGVGYDNEGESLGWASFQNLTMYFMLPVFILFQLVMAFRLYTFMALGGAEGATVMAIIPGILEMKEGITGINLIGATLSSGIFIGIGIIYGHELSHTKGFGFVISRTMMALSGSAHFCYAHVYNHHLELASEDDPATAPRGRTIYGHYPLSYLGQSKFLYNMEKERLAR
;
A
#
# COMPACT_ATOMS: atom_id res chain seq x y z
N MET A 1 -24.44 -16.39 5.59
CA MET A 1 -23.74 -17.59 5.10
C MET A 1 -22.25 -17.37 5.24
N ILE A 2 -21.51 -18.34 5.77
CA ILE A 2 -20.05 -18.34 5.68
C ILE A 2 -19.75 -18.68 4.21
N GLY A 3 -19.27 -17.69 3.43
CA GLY A 3 -18.85 -17.92 2.06
C GLY A 3 -17.72 -18.96 1.97
N ASN A 4 -17.37 -19.40 0.76
CA ASN A 4 -16.33 -20.42 0.60
C ASN A 4 -15.00 -19.91 1.24
N ILE A 5 -14.58 -20.52 2.35
CA ILE A 5 -13.47 -20.04 3.18
C ILE A 5 -12.18 -19.96 2.35
N LEU A 6 -11.89 -20.99 1.55
CA LEU A 6 -10.69 -21.03 0.72
C LEU A 6 -10.65 -19.88 -0.29
N LEU A 7 -11.81 -19.54 -0.85
CA LEU A 7 -11.92 -18.48 -1.84
C LEU A 7 -11.78 -17.09 -1.22
N ASN A 8 -12.12 -16.93 0.06
CA ASN A 8 -11.96 -15.67 0.79
C ASN A 8 -10.53 -15.51 1.35
N VAL A 9 -9.85 -16.59 1.74
CA VAL A 9 -8.47 -16.55 2.27
C VAL A 9 -7.47 -15.97 1.26
N ARG A 10 -7.71 -16.10 -0.05
CA ARG A 10 -6.83 -15.49 -1.08
C ARG A 10 -6.69 -13.97 -0.94
N TYR A 11 -7.69 -13.28 -0.39
CA TYR A 11 -7.64 -11.83 -0.14
C TYR A 11 -6.66 -11.45 0.98
N LEU A 12 -6.14 -12.44 1.71
CA LEU A 12 -5.04 -12.26 2.68
C LEU A 12 -3.65 -12.35 2.03
N LEU A 13 -3.53 -12.65 0.73
CA LEU A 13 -2.22 -12.73 0.07
C LEU A 13 -1.46 -11.40 0.15
N ALA A 14 -2.05 -10.30 -0.30
CA ALA A 14 -1.40 -8.99 -0.24
C ALA A 14 -1.14 -8.51 1.21
N PRO A 15 -2.09 -8.60 2.17
CA PRO A 15 -1.83 -8.27 3.58
C PRO A 15 -0.67 -9.06 4.18
N VAL A 16 -0.61 -10.37 3.92
CA VAL A 16 0.48 -11.23 4.40
C VAL A 16 1.81 -10.79 3.80
N LEU A 17 1.88 -10.54 2.49
CA LEU A 17 3.11 -10.08 1.85
C LEU A 17 3.58 -8.72 2.40
N ILE A 18 2.66 -7.79 2.66
CA ILE A 18 2.96 -6.49 3.26
C ILE A 18 3.52 -6.65 4.68
N ILE A 19 2.92 -7.52 5.50
CA ILE A 19 3.39 -7.82 6.86
C ILE A 19 4.77 -8.48 6.81
N VAL A 20 4.98 -9.44 5.91
CA VAL A 20 6.27 -10.12 5.74
C VAL A 20 7.36 -9.15 5.28
N ALA A 21 7.06 -8.25 4.33
CA ALA A 21 7.98 -7.20 3.92
C ALA A 21 8.32 -6.26 5.09
N GLY A 22 7.31 -5.84 5.87
CA GLY A 22 7.51 -5.03 7.07
C GLY A 22 8.36 -5.71 8.13
N ALA A 23 8.15 -7.01 8.36
CA ALA A 23 8.97 -7.82 9.26
C ALA A 23 10.42 -7.91 8.75
N GLY A 24 10.63 -8.08 7.45
CA GLY A 24 11.98 -8.09 6.85
C GLY A 24 12.73 -6.76 7.08
N VAL A 25 12.04 -5.63 6.89
CA VAL A 25 12.58 -4.30 7.22
C VAL A 25 12.87 -4.17 8.72
N LEU A 26 11.97 -4.64 9.57
CA LEU A 26 12.15 -4.63 11.03
C LEU A 26 13.33 -5.50 11.46
N ILE A 27 13.62 -6.61 10.80
CA ILE A 27 14.77 -7.46 11.13
C ILE A 27 16.08 -6.81 10.68
N GLY A 28 16.07 -6.07 9.57
CA GLY A 28 17.28 -5.40 9.08
C GLY A 28 18.17 -6.34 8.27
N GLY A 29 19.43 -5.96 8.06
CA GLY A 29 20.38 -6.80 7.33
C GLY A 29 19.92 -7.11 5.90
N ILE A 30 20.22 -8.33 5.44
CA ILE A 30 19.75 -8.82 4.13
C ILE A 30 18.22 -8.90 4.04
N MET A 31 17.53 -9.08 5.17
CA MET A 31 16.06 -9.17 5.19
C MET A 31 15.37 -7.86 4.86
N SER A 32 16.07 -6.72 4.93
CA SER A 32 15.55 -5.45 4.43
C SER A 32 15.23 -5.48 2.93
N TRP A 33 15.85 -6.39 2.17
CA TRP A 33 15.59 -6.60 0.75
C TRP A 33 14.45 -7.57 0.45
N LEU A 34 13.84 -8.16 1.48
CA LEU A 34 12.81 -9.19 1.31
C LEU A 34 11.63 -8.70 0.47
N GLY A 35 11.20 -7.44 0.64
CA GLY A 35 10.14 -6.88 -0.20
C GLY A 35 10.54 -6.84 -1.68
N VAL A 36 11.73 -6.34 -1.99
CA VAL A 36 12.23 -6.35 -3.38
C VAL A 36 12.23 -7.77 -3.97
N VAL A 37 12.71 -8.77 -3.21
CA VAL A 37 12.69 -10.17 -3.65
C VAL A 37 11.25 -10.66 -3.87
N LEU A 38 10.33 -10.39 -2.95
CA LEU A 38 8.93 -10.79 -3.06
C LEU A 38 8.24 -10.19 -4.29
N LEU A 39 8.58 -8.95 -4.67
CA LEU A 39 8.09 -8.35 -5.90
C LEU A 39 8.50 -9.16 -7.13
N PHE A 40 9.79 -9.47 -7.27
CA PHE A 40 10.28 -10.21 -8.44
C PHE A 40 9.77 -11.66 -8.47
N VAL A 41 9.70 -12.32 -7.30
CA VAL A 41 9.06 -13.64 -7.21
C VAL A 41 7.59 -13.54 -7.64
N GLY A 42 6.86 -12.54 -7.16
CA GLY A 42 5.47 -12.29 -7.55
C GLY A 42 5.32 -12.08 -9.06
N LEU A 43 6.18 -11.25 -9.67
CA LEU A 43 6.19 -11.01 -11.12
C LEU A 43 6.48 -12.29 -11.92
N ILE A 44 7.43 -13.10 -11.48
CA ILE A 44 7.74 -14.38 -12.14
C ILE A 44 6.54 -15.33 -12.05
N VAL A 45 5.93 -15.44 -10.88
CA VAL A 45 4.74 -16.29 -10.67
C VAL A 45 3.57 -15.80 -11.53
N ASP A 46 3.33 -14.49 -11.60
CA ASP A 46 2.28 -13.88 -12.41
C ASP A 46 2.47 -14.19 -13.91
N ILE A 47 3.68 -13.95 -14.43
CA ILE A 47 4.04 -14.26 -15.83
C ILE A 47 3.91 -15.77 -16.13
N ALA A 48 4.34 -16.62 -15.20
CA ALA A 48 4.38 -18.07 -15.39
C ALA A 48 2.99 -18.72 -15.32
N THR A 49 2.10 -18.20 -14.46
CA THR A 49 0.80 -18.83 -14.21
C THR A 49 -0.31 -18.33 -15.12
N LYS A 50 -0.23 -17.08 -15.63
CA LYS A 50 -1.26 -16.42 -16.46
C LYS A 50 -2.69 -16.62 -15.92
N PHE A 51 -2.83 -16.85 -14.62
CA PHE A 51 -4.10 -17.26 -14.03
C PHE A 51 -4.88 -16.01 -13.67
N GLU A 52 -5.87 -15.65 -14.49
CA GLU A 52 -6.81 -14.60 -14.13
C GLU A 52 -7.79 -15.14 -13.10
N SER A 53 -7.63 -14.72 -11.85
CA SER A 53 -8.59 -15.06 -10.81
C SER A 53 -9.89 -14.30 -11.08
N THR A 54 -10.98 -15.02 -11.33
CA THR A 54 -12.32 -14.41 -11.34
C THR A 54 -12.66 -13.88 -9.94
N GLY A 55 -13.47 -12.82 -9.88
CA GLY A 55 -14.06 -12.33 -8.64
C GLY A 55 -14.80 -13.45 -7.88
N VAL A 56 -15.13 -13.21 -6.62
CA VAL A 56 -15.75 -14.26 -5.78
C VAL A 56 -17.03 -14.85 -6.40
N GLY A 57 -17.76 -14.03 -7.14
CA GLY A 57 -18.92 -14.47 -7.89
C GLY A 57 -20.11 -14.82 -7.00
N TYR A 58 -21.08 -15.46 -7.64
CA TYR A 58 -22.33 -15.91 -7.06
C TYR A 58 -22.49 -17.40 -7.33
N ASP A 59 -23.22 -18.11 -6.48
CA ASP A 59 -23.62 -19.48 -6.75
C ASP A 59 -24.80 -19.55 -7.74
N ASN A 60 -25.26 -20.77 -8.03
CA ASN A 60 -26.38 -21.01 -8.94
C ASN A 60 -27.72 -20.45 -8.45
N GLU A 61 -27.79 -20.08 -7.17
CA GLU A 61 -28.97 -19.49 -6.52
C GLU A 61 -28.90 -17.96 -6.48
N GLY A 62 -27.78 -17.37 -6.94
CA GLY A 62 -27.54 -15.93 -6.96
C GLY A 62 -27.02 -15.37 -5.63
N GLU A 63 -26.66 -16.24 -4.68
CA GLU A 63 -26.08 -15.85 -3.39
C GLU A 63 -24.57 -15.64 -3.55
N SER A 64 -24.01 -14.65 -2.85
CA SER A 64 -22.58 -14.37 -2.98
C SER A 64 -21.77 -15.47 -2.30
N LEU A 65 -20.79 -16.01 -3.02
CA LEU A 65 -19.78 -16.89 -2.46
C LEU A 65 -18.81 -16.16 -1.50
N GLY A 66 -18.96 -14.83 -1.40
CA GLY A 66 -18.08 -13.91 -0.70
C GLY A 66 -18.54 -13.64 0.71
N TRP A 67 -17.56 -13.60 1.62
CA TRP A 67 -17.81 -13.20 2.99
C TRP A 67 -17.53 -11.70 3.14
N ALA A 68 -18.53 -10.88 2.86
CA ALA A 68 -18.41 -9.42 2.86
C ALA A 68 -17.82 -8.86 4.17
N SER A 69 -18.27 -9.35 5.33
CA SER A 69 -17.74 -8.89 6.63
C SER A 69 -16.25 -9.17 6.78
N PHE A 70 -15.77 -10.34 6.34
CA PHE A 70 -14.36 -10.70 6.39
C PHE A 70 -13.52 -9.86 5.44
N GLN A 71 -14.01 -9.63 4.21
CA GLN A 71 -13.32 -8.80 3.22
C GLN A 71 -13.24 -7.34 3.68
N ASN A 72 -14.33 -6.78 4.21
CA ASN A 72 -14.35 -5.43 4.80
C ASN A 72 -13.41 -5.33 6.00
N LEU A 73 -13.42 -6.31 6.90
CA LEU A 73 -12.51 -6.33 8.04
C LEU A 73 -11.05 -6.36 7.59
N THR A 74 -10.74 -7.12 6.54
CA THR A 74 -9.40 -7.15 5.94
C THR A 74 -8.99 -5.77 5.45
N MET A 75 -9.87 -5.05 4.74
CA MET A 75 -9.59 -3.68 4.28
C MET A 75 -9.33 -2.71 5.43
N TYR A 76 -10.16 -2.73 6.48
CA TYR A 76 -9.97 -1.86 7.65
C TYR A 76 -8.70 -2.21 8.45
N PHE A 77 -8.37 -3.49 8.55
CA PHE A 77 -7.18 -3.98 9.23
C PHE A 77 -5.87 -3.50 8.57
N MET A 78 -5.89 -3.12 7.30
CA MET A 78 -4.70 -2.60 6.64
C MET A 78 -4.21 -1.26 7.18
N LEU A 79 -5.08 -0.45 7.83
CA LEU A 79 -4.66 0.83 8.39
C LEU A 79 -3.62 0.66 9.51
N PRO A 80 -3.87 -0.11 10.59
CA PRO A 80 -2.85 -0.35 11.61
C PRO A 80 -1.61 -1.05 11.05
N VAL A 81 -1.75 -1.91 10.04
CA VAL A 81 -0.60 -2.54 9.35
C VAL A 81 0.30 -1.47 8.70
N PHE A 82 -0.27 -0.48 8.00
CA PHE A 82 0.54 0.58 7.38
C PHE A 82 1.15 1.53 8.40
N ILE A 83 0.41 1.87 9.46
CA ILE A 83 0.96 2.67 10.57
C ILE A 83 2.17 1.95 11.16
N LEU A 84 2.05 0.65 11.46
CA LEU A 84 3.15 -0.13 12.00
C LEU A 84 4.33 -0.18 11.03
N PHE A 85 4.08 -0.39 9.74
CA PHE A 85 5.15 -0.40 8.74
C PHE A 85 5.87 0.95 8.67
N GLN A 86 5.14 2.07 8.72
CA GLN A 86 5.78 3.39 8.77
C GLN A 86 6.60 3.61 10.04
N LEU A 87 6.12 3.13 11.19
CA LEU A 87 6.88 3.18 12.45
C LEU A 87 8.15 2.32 12.38
N VAL A 88 8.07 1.14 11.76
CA VAL A 88 9.24 0.29 11.51
C VAL A 88 10.28 1.01 10.64
N MET A 89 9.84 1.68 9.57
CA MET A 89 10.75 2.47 8.73
C MET A 89 11.35 3.66 9.47
N ALA A 90 10.54 4.40 10.24
CA ALA A 90 11.02 5.50 11.07
C ALA A 90 12.07 5.03 12.08
N PHE A 91 11.85 3.87 12.71
CA PHE A 91 12.81 3.24 13.61
C PHE A 91 14.12 2.87 12.90
N ARG A 92 14.04 2.27 11.70
CA ARG A 92 15.24 1.92 10.92
C ARG A 92 16.02 3.15 10.47
N LEU A 93 15.33 4.22 10.06
CA LEU A 93 15.99 5.49 9.75
C LEU A 93 16.64 6.12 10.98
N TYR A 94 15.95 6.12 12.12
CA TYR A 94 16.49 6.62 13.39
C TYR A 94 17.77 5.87 13.78
N THR A 95 17.75 4.54 13.77
CA THR A 95 18.91 3.73 14.15
C THR A 95 20.08 3.88 13.16
N PHE A 96 19.82 4.07 11.86
CA PHE A 96 20.85 4.44 10.88
C PHE A 96 21.54 5.75 11.27
N MET A 97 20.75 6.79 11.57
CA MET A 97 21.25 8.12 11.92
C MET A 97 22.01 8.11 13.25
N ALA A 98 21.54 7.35 14.23
CA ALA A 98 22.15 7.26 15.56
C ALA A 98 23.52 6.55 15.54
N LEU A 99 23.68 5.53 14.68
CA LEU A 99 24.89 4.70 14.60
C LEU A 99 25.78 5.00 13.39
N GLY A 100 25.46 6.03 12.60
CA GLY A 100 26.24 6.43 11.43
C GLY A 100 26.32 5.34 10.34
N GLY A 101 25.29 4.49 10.25
CA GLY A 101 25.27 3.36 9.31
C GLY A 101 26.08 2.13 9.75
N ALA A 102 26.54 2.07 11.00
CA ALA A 102 27.09 0.85 11.58
C ALA A 102 25.99 -0.07 12.14
N GLU A 103 26.25 -1.38 12.17
CA GLU A 103 25.44 -2.34 12.93
C GLU A 103 26.04 -2.52 14.33
N GLY A 104 25.20 -2.39 15.36
CA GLY A 104 25.55 -2.56 16.75
C GLY A 104 25.30 -3.99 17.26
N ALA A 105 24.90 -4.09 18.52
CA ALA A 105 24.64 -5.38 19.17
C ALA A 105 23.39 -6.08 18.59
N THR A 106 23.34 -7.41 18.73
CA THR A 106 22.13 -8.18 18.44
C THR A 106 21.06 -7.86 19.49
N VAL A 107 19.94 -7.31 19.02
CA VAL A 107 18.76 -6.96 19.84
C VAL A 107 17.89 -8.20 20.07
N MET A 108 17.71 -9.01 19.03
CA MET A 108 16.92 -10.25 19.10
C MET A 108 17.45 -11.27 18.11
N ALA A 109 17.67 -12.51 18.56
CA ALA A 109 17.96 -13.64 17.70
C ALA A 109 16.69 -14.45 17.46
N ILE A 110 16.13 -14.38 16.25
CA ILE A 110 14.98 -15.21 15.84
C ILE A 110 15.48 -16.64 15.58
N ILE A 111 16.58 -16.75 14.85
CA ILE A 111 17.34 -17.99 14.67
C ILE A 111 18.80 -17.64 14.92
N PRO A 112 19.41 -18.08 16.04
CA PRO A 112 20.79 -17.72 16.38
C PRO A 112 21.77 -18.01 15.23
N GLY A 113 22.54 -17.01 14.83
CA GLY A 113 23.52 -17.08 13.73
C GLY A 113 22.95 -17.05 12.31
N ILE A 114 21.62 -17.05 12.12
CA ILE A 114 20.98 -17.06 10.80
C ILE A 114 20.06 -15.85 10.62
N LEU A 115 19.22 -15.56 11.61
CA LEU A 115 18.22 -14.51 11.56
C LEU A 115 18.25 -13.69 12.84
N GLU A 116 18.98 -12.59 12.79
CA GLU A 116 19.22 -11.72 13.93
C GLU A 116 18.83 -10.28 13.60
N MET A 117 18.03 -9.71 14.48
CA MET A 117 17.76 -8.29 14.49
C MET A 117 18.90 -7.59 15.22
N LYS A 118 19.68 -6.81 14.48
CA LYS A 118 20.74 -5.97 15.04
C LYS A 118 20.26 -4.54 15.27
N GLU A 119 20.92 -3.89 16.22
CA GLU A 119 20.89 -2.44 16.40
C GLU A 119 21.52 -1.78 15.17
N GLY A 120 20.96 -0.66 14.71
CA GLY A 120 21.44 0.00 13.50
C GLY A 120 21.06 -0.74 12.22
N ILE A 121 21.44 -0.14 11.10
CA ILE A 121 21.26 -0.69 9.76
C ILE A 121 22.35 -0.06 8.88
N THR A 122 22.92 -0.82 7.95
CA THR A 122 23.90 -0.27 7.01
C THR A 122 23.22 0.58 5.93
N GLY A 123 23.97 1.43 5.23
CA GLY A 123 23.42 2.26 4.15
C GLY A 123 22.81 1.43 3.01
N ILE A 124 23.45 0.31 2.65
CA ILE A 124 22.93 -0.60 1.63
C ILE A 124 21.63 -1.28 2.09
N ASN A 125 21.55 -1.69 3.35
CA ASN A 125 20.34 -2.32 3.88
C ASN A 125 19.22 -1.29 4.09
N LEU A 126 19.56 -0.03 4.37
CA LEU A 126 18.59 1.06 4.41
C LEU A 126 17.98 1.33 3.03
N ILE A 127 18.78 1.29 1.96
CA ILE A 127 18.25 1.36 0.58
C ILE A 127 17.28 0.20 0.33
N GLY A 128 17.66 -1.03 0.71
CA GLY A 128 16.79 -2.19 0.62
C GLY A 128 15.48 -1.99 1.38
N ALA A 129 15.56 -1.47 2.61
CA ALA A 129 14.40 -1.13 3.43
C ALA A 129 13.50 -0.10 2.76
N THR A 130 14.06 1.00 2.26
CA THR A 130 13.32 2.05 1.55
C THR A 130 12.60 1.51 0.31
N LEU A 131 13.28 0.70 -0.51
CA LEU A 131 12.68 0.09 -1.70
C LEU A 131 11.55 -0.89 -1.33
N SER A 132 11.81 -1.79 -0.38
CA SER A 132 10.82 -2.75 0.11
C SER A 132 9.58 -2.06 0.67
N SER A 133 9.76 -1.01 1.48
CA SER A 133 8.66 -0.23 2.02
C SER A 133 7.90 0.52 0.94
N GLY A 134 8.59 1.18 0.00
CA GLY A 134 7.95 1.90 -1.10
C GLY A 134 7.07 0.98 -1.95
N ILE A 135 7.56 -0.21 -2.30
CA ILE A 135 6.81 -1.21 -3.07
C ILE A 135 5.55 -1.65 -2.32
N PHE A 136 5.68 -2.10 -1.07
CA PHE A 136 4.55 -2.73 -0.35
C PHE A 136 3.55 -1.75 0.24
N ILE A 137 4.00 -0.56 0.65
CA ILE A 137 3.08 0.53 1.01
C ILE A 137 2.38 1.04 -0.26
N GLY A 138 3.08 1.08 -1.40
CA GLY A 138 2.51 1.42 -2.70
C GLY A 138 1.42 0.45 -3.16
N ILE A 139 1.67 -0.86 -3.11
CA ILE A 139 0.64 -1.89 -3.37
C ILE A 139 -0.54 -1.73 -2.39
N GLY A 140 -0.24 -1.34 -1.16
CA GLY A 140 -1.22 -1.05 -0.13
C GLY A 140 -2.24 0.06 -0.45
N ILE A 141 -1.94 0.94 -1.41
CA ILE A 141 -2.86 2.02 -1.84
C ILE A 141 -4.19 1.45 -2.35
N ILE A 142 -4.22 0.21 -2.85
CA ILE A 142 -5.46 -0.43 -3.34
C ILE A 142 -6.54 -0.46 -2.24
N TYR A 143 -6.19 -0.75 -0.98
CA TYR A 143 -7.19 -0.79 0.10
C TYR A 143 -7.79 0.58 0.37
N GLY A 144 -6.95 1.62 0.39
CA GLY A 144 -7.45 2.98 0.54
C GLY A 144 -8.26 3.42 -0.69
N HIS A 145 -7.92 2.95 -1.90
CA HIS A 145 -8.70 3.24 -3.11
C HIS A 145 -10.10 2.69 -2.93
N GLU A 146 -10.26 1.40 -2.65
CA GLU A 146 -11.58 0.78 -2.53
C GLU A 146 -12.41 1.45 -1.42
N LEU A 147 -11.78 1.74 -0.28
CA LEU A 147 -12.44 2.44 0.82
C LEU A 147 -12.81 3.89 0.48
N SER A 148 -12.15 4.53 -0.50
CA SER A 148 -12.48 5.90 -0.91
C SER A 148 -13.85 6.00 -1.59
N HIS A 149 -14.32 4.91 -2.19
CA HIS A 149 -15.67 4.82 -2.78
C HIS A 149 -16.78 4.71 -1.73
N THR A 150 -16.42 4.42 -0.48
CA THR A 150 -17.38 4.29 0.62
C THR A 150 -17.72 5.64 1.24
N LYS A 151 -18.88 5.75 1.89
CA LYS A 151 -19.27 6.93 2.67
C LYS A 151 -18.99 6.70 4.16
N GLY A 152 -18.89 7.79 4.92
CA GLY A 152 -18.76 7.73 6.39
C GLY A 152 -17.39 7.23 6.85
N PHE A 153 -17.38 6.25 7.75
CA PHE A 153 -16.15 5.82 8.45
C PHE A 153 -15.10 5.21 7.50
N GLY A 154 -15.52 4.46 6.49
CA GLY A 154 -14.60 3.88 5.51
C GLY A 154 -13.82 4.94 4.72
N PHE A 155 -14.46 6.06 4.38
CA PHE A 155 -13.79 7.21 3.74
C PHE A 155 -12.71 7.83 4.64
N VAL A 156 -12.97 7.93 5.95
CA VAL A 156 -11.98 8.46 6.90
C VAL A 156 -10.76 7.53 7.01
N ILE A 157 -11.00 6.21 7.06
CA ILE A 157 -9.91 5.22 7.04
C ILE A 157 -9.12 5.32 5.73
N SER A 158 -9.80 5.37 4.59
CA SER A 158 -9.18 5.57 3.27
C SER A 158 -8.26 6.78 3.25
N ARG A 159 -8.78 7.95 3.65
CA ARG A 159 -8.01 9.20 3.64
C ARG A 159 -6.80 9.15 4.57
N THR A 160 -6.96 8.53 5.74
CA THR A 160 -5.85 8.35 6.69
C THR A 160 -4.78 7.41 6.11
N MET A 161 -5.21 6.30 5.51
CA MET A 161 -4.33 5.33 4.88
C MET A 161 -3.54 5.96 3.71
N MET A 162 -4.22 6.75 2.88
CA MET A 162 -3.60 7.50 1.78
C MET A 162 -2.65 8.60 2.27
N ALA A 163 -2.94 9.22 3.42
CA ALA A 163 -2.05 10.21 4.02
C ALA A 163 -0.68 9.61 4.40
N LEU A 164 -0.64 8.33 4.77
CA LEU A 164 0.62 7.64 5.11
C LEU A 164 1.56 7.50 3.90
N SER A 165 1.06 7.62 2.67
CA SER A 165 1.86 7.68 1.44
C SER A 165 1.88 9.09 0.82
N GLY A 166 1.48 10.12 1.57
CA GLY A 166 1.41 11.51 1.11
C GLY A 166 0.23 11.82 0.18
N SER A 167 -0.59 10.84 -0.15
CA SER A 167 -1.60 10.91 -1.22
C SER A 167 -3.02 11.16 -0.73
N ALA A 168 -3.21 11.82 0.43
CA ALA A 168 -4.54 12.03 1.00
C ALA A 168 -5.53 12.77 0.07
N HIS A 169 -5.01 13.59 -0.85
CA HIS A 169 -5.80 14.33 -1.82
C HIS A 169 -6.46 13.42 -2.87
N PHE A 170 -5.89 12.24 -3.12
CA PHE A 170 -6.42 11.23 -4.04
C PHE A 170 -7.86 10.85 -3.69
N CYS A 171 -8.20 10.66 -2.41
CA CYS A 171 -9.55 10.22 -2.01
C CYS A 171 -10.66 11.15 -2.51
N TYR A 172 -10.38 12.46 -2.60
CA TYR A 172 -11.34 13.42 -3.12
C TYR A 172 -11.24 13.58 -4.63
N ALA A 173 -10.02 13.76 -5.15
CA ALA A 173 -9.83 13.94 -6.59
C ALA A 173 -10.30 12.72 -7.39
N HIS A 174 -10.11 11.50 -6.87
CA HIS A 174 -10.58 10.28 -7.49
C HIS A 174 -12.10 10.24 -7.60
N VAL A 175 -12.80 10.41 -6.48
CA VAL A 175 -14.26 10.22 -6.40
C VAL A 175 -15.03 11.41 -6.97
N TYR A 176 -14.55 12.63 -6.73
CA TYR A 176 -15.27 13.86 -7.09
C TYR A 176 -14.71 14.57 -8.33
N ASN A 177 -13.65 14.06 -8.95
CA ASN A 177 -13.15 14.55 -10.24
C ASN A 177 -12.99 13.41 -11.23
N HIS A 178 -12.06 12.48 -11.00
CA HIS A 178 -11.68 11.47 -11.99
C HIS A 178 -12.84 10.59 -12.47
N HIS A 179 -13.72 10.14 -11.58
CA HIS A 179 -14.90 9.36 -11.99
C HIS A 179 -15.95 10.18 -12.76
N LEU A 180 -15.97 11.49 -12.61
CA LEU A 180 -16.92 12.38 -13.29
C LEU A 180 -16.36 12.88 -14.64
N GLU A 181 -15.08 13.25 -14.64
CA GLU A 181 -14.35 13.88 -15.75
C GLU A 181 -13.37 12.91 -16.41
N LEU A 182 -13.62 11.60 -16.31
CA LEU A 182 -12.76 10.57 -16.91
C LEU A 182 -12.55 10.84 -18.40
N ALA A 183 -11.29 10.81 -18.84
CA ALA A 183 -10.88 11.08 -20.21
C ALA A 183 -11.13 12.54 -20.68
N SER A 184 -11.39 13.47 -19.75
CA SER A 184 -11.46 14.91 -19.98
C SER A 184 -10.12 15.61 -19.72
N GLU A 185 -9.94 16.81 -20.28
CA GLU A 185 -8.81 17.68 -19.96
C GLU A 185 -8.91 18.27 -18.53
N ASP A 186 -10.10 18.28 -17.96
CA ASP A 186 -10.38 18.74 -16.59
C ASP A 186 -10.00 17.71 -15.51
N ASP A 187 -9.65 16.48 -15.92
CA ASP A 187 -9.12 15.45 -15.03
C ASP A 187 -7.59 15.37 -15.06
N PRO A 188 -6.88 15.79 -13.99
CA PRO A 188 -5.43 15.66 -13.92
C PRO A 188 -4.93 14.20 -13.93
N ALA A 189 -5.78 13.23 -13.57
CA ALA A 189 -5.43 11.81 -13.63
C ALA A 189 -5.44 11.26 -15.07
N THR A 190 -6.22 11.88 -15.96
CA THR A 190 -6.27 11.52 -17.38
C THR A 190 -4.94 11.82 -18.04
N ALA A 191 -4.32 10.78 -18.60
CA ALA A 191 -3.05 10.86 -19.32
C ALA A 191 -3.27 11.16 -20.81
N PRO A 192 -2.90 12.34 -21.33
CA PRO A 192 -2.98 12.61 -22.76
C PRO A 192 -2.00 11.74 -23.54
N ARG A 193 -2.39 11.39 -24.78
CA ARG A 193 -1.51 10.65 -25.69
C ARG A 193 -0.19 11.39 -25.90
N GLY A 194 0.91 10.65 -25.85
CA GLY A 194 2.26 11.18 -26.02
C GLY A 194 2.91 11.73 -24.74
N ARG A 195 2.18 11.80 -23.61
CA ARG A 195 2.78 12.17 -22.32
C ARG A 195 3.54 10.99 -21.71
N THR A 196 4.80 11.19 -21.33
CA THR A 196 5.61 10.18 -20.66
C THR A 196 5.18 10.02 -19.20
N ILE A 197 5.49 8.87 -18.59
CA ILE A 197 5.20 8.62 -17.17
C ILE A 197 5.87 9.66 -16.25
N TYR A 198 7.10 10.06 -16.57
CA TYR A 198 7.85 11.04 -15.77
C TYR A 198 7.27 12.44 -15.85
N GLY A 199 6.66 12.81 -16.98
CA GLY A 199 5.91 14.06 -17.10
C GLY A 199 4.53 13.98 -16.47
N HIS A 200 3.85 12.83 -16.63
CA HIS A 200 2.49 12.64 -16.14
C HIS A 200 2.40 12.58 -14.62
N TYR A 201 3.32 11.87 -13.97
CA TYR A 201 3.31 11.68 -12.51
C TYR A 201 3.22 13.01 -11.72
N PRO A 202 4.14 13.98 -11.88
CA PRO A 202 4.06 15.23 -11.13
C PRO A 202 2.86 16.09 -11.52
N LEU A 203 2.49 16.12 -12.81
CA LEU A 203 1.34 16.91 -13.28
C LEU A 203 0.02 16.37 -12.70
N SER A 204 -0.14 15.05 -12.69
CA SER A 204 -1.32 14.39 -12.15
C SER A 204 -1.43 14.60 -10.65
N TYR A 205 -0.35 14.34 -9.91
CA TYR A 205 -0.32 14.44 -8.45
C TYR A 205 -0.62 15.87 -7.97
N LEU A 206 0.07 16.87 -8.54
CA LEU A 206 -0.14 18.27 -8.19
C LEU A 206 -1.48 18.80 -8.68
N GLY A 207 -1.96 18.34 -9.85
CA GLY A 207 -3.27 18.71 -10.36
C GLY A 207 -4.42 18.20 -9.47
N GLN A 208 -4.36 16.95 -9.03
CA GLN A 208 -5.32 16.40 -8.07
C GLN A 208 -5.28 17.16 -6.73
N SER A 209 -4.08 17.55 -6.27
CA SER A 209 -3.93 18.39 -5.09
C SER A 209 -4.56 19.78 -5.26
N LYS A 210 -4.38 20.41 -6.43
CA LYS A 210 -5.01 21.69 -6.78
C LYS A 210 -6.54 21.58 -6.82
N PHE A 211 -7.07 20.50 -7.40
CA PHE A 211 -8.51 20.22 -7.40
C PHE A 211 -9.07 20.21 -5.98
N LEU A 212 -8.46 19.42 -5.07
CA LEU A 212 -8.92 19.36 -3.68
C LEU A 212 -8.82 20.72 -2.99
N TYR A 213 -7.74 21.46 -3.20
CA TYR A 213 -7.59 22.80 -2.63
C TYR A 213 -8.73 23.73 -3.06
N ASN A 214 -9.08 23.75 -4.36
CA ASN A 214 -10.17 24.57 -4.87
C ASN A 214 -11.53 24.13 -4.33
N MET A 215 -11.80 22.83 -4.33
CA MET A 215 -13.02 22.25 -3.78
C MET A 215 -13.20 22.61 -2.30
N GLU A 216 -12.13 22.53 -1.50
CA GLU A 216 -12.18 22.87 -0.08
C GLU A 216 -12.36 24.39 0.13
N LYS A 217 -11.74 25.22 -0.71
CA LYS A 217 -11.95 26.67 -0.71
C LYS A 217 -13.41 27.03 -0.97
N GLU A 218 -14.06 26.38 -1.93
CA GLU A 218 -15.48 26.57 -2.22
C GLU A 218 -16.38 26.10 -1.08
N ARG A 219 -16.05 24.98 -0.42
CA ARG A 219 -16.77 24.47 0.76
C ARG A 219 -16.75 25.49 1.91
N LEU A 220 -15.59 26.11 2.16
CA LEU A 220 -15.41 27.08 3.24
C LEU A 220 -16.03 28.46 2.96
N ALA A 221 -16.36 28.75 1.71
CA ALA A 221 -17.04 29.99 1.32
C ALA A 221 -18.57 29.92 1.42
N ARG A 222 -19.13 28.74 1.70
CA ARG A 222 -20.57 28.51 1.92
C ARG A 222 -20.91 28.66 3.39
#